data_AF-A0A1C6AQV5-F1
#
_entry.id   AF-A0A1C6AQV5-F1
#
_cell.length_a   1.000
_cell.length_b   1.000
_cell.length_c   1.000
_cell.angle_alpha   90.00
_cell.angle_beta   90.00
_cell.angle_gamma   90.00
#
_symmetry.space_group_name_H-M   'P 1'
#
loop_
_entity.id
_entity.type
_entity.pdbx_description
1 polymer ?
#
loop_
_entity_poly.entity_id
_entity_poly.type
_entity_poly.pdbx_seq_one_letter_code
_entity_poly.pdbx_strand_id
1 'polypeptide(L)'
;MITDLVDYLNNNLLIAHYCGFDISAPLPSYWTFNRFLKQLDNDVLSSIMKSQVLYLSKQGIVDTSFIGLDSTLIAANTSQNNPKSFLSNKFKPDNQPKADTDCKLGVHTASNQTNEKKYEFY
;
A
#
# COMPACT_ATOMS: atom_id res chain seq x y z
N MET A 1 7.34 1.78 6.31
CA MET A 1 7.79 0.53 6.97
C MET A 1 7.08 0.42 8.33
N ILE A 2 6.92 -0.78 8.92
CA ILE A 2 6.21 -0.94 10.22
C ILE A 2 6.88 -0.10 11.33
N THR A 3 8.20 0.07 11.26
CA THR A 3 8.95 0.98 12.15
C THR A 3 8.44 2.40 12.05
N ASP A 4 8.28 2.93 10.84
CA ASP A 4 7.82 4.30 10.62
C ASP A 4 6.39 4.50 11.13
N LEU A 5 5.55 3.47 11.03
CA LEU A 5 4.20 3.49 11.60
C LEU A 5 4.26 3.57 13.14
N VAL A 6 5.08 2.72 13.77
CA VAL A 6 5.26 2.71 15.23
C VAL A 6 5.80 4.06 15.71
N ASP A 7 6.82 4.58 15.04
CA ASP A 7 7.40 5.89 15.34
C ASP A 7 6.38 7.01 15.16
N TYR A 8 5.60 6.98 14.08
CA TYR A 8 4.54 7.97 13.83
C TYR A 8 3.47 7.95 14.93
N LEU A 9 2.96 6.78 15.30
CA LEU A 9 1.92 6.65 16.32
C LEU A 9 2.43 7.05 17.71
N ASN A 10 3.67 6.69 18.07
CA ASN A 10 4.30 7.11 19.32
C ASN A 10 4.45 8.64 19.40
N ASN A 11 4.75 9.30 18.28
CA ASN A 11 4.88 10.76 18.22
C ASN A 11 3.53 11.50 18.06
N ASN A 12 2.45 10.80 17.72
CA ASN A 12 1.13 11.37 17.48
C ASN A 12 0.05 10.65 18.31
N LEU A 13 0.08 10.84 19.63
CA LEU A 13 -0.80 10.15 20.57
C LEU A 13 -2.30 10.35 20.31
N LEU A 14 -2.71 11.53 19.82
CA LEU A 14 -4.10 11.78 19.43
C LEU A 14 -4.55 10.84 18.30
N ILE A 15 -3.67 10.62 17.32
CA ILE A 15 -3.93 9.71 16.20
C ILE A 15 -3.95 8.27 16.69
N ALA A 16 -3.00 7.89 17.55
CA ALA A 16 -2.99 6.57 18.18
C ALA A 16 -4.30 6.29 18.93
N HIS A 17 -4.81 7.27 19.68
CA HIS A 17 -6.11 7.17 20.36
C HIS A 17 -7.27 6.99 19.38
N TYR A 18 -7.32 7.76 18.28
CA TYR A 18 -8.34 7.59 17.25
C TYR A 18 -8.25 6.25 16.51
N CYS A 19 -7.06 5.66 16.42
CA CYS A 19 -6.87 4.29 15.94
C CYS A 19 -7.32 3.22 16.95
N GLY A 20 -7.77 3.61 18.14
CA GLY A 20 -8.26 2.72 19.18
C GLY A 20 -7.19 2.15 20.11
N PHE A 21 -5.97 2.71 20.10
CA PHE A 21 -4.93 2.32 21.05
C PHE A 21 -5.10 3.04 22.39
N ASP A 22 -4.78 2.32 23.47
CA ASP A 22 -4.63 2.92 24.80
C ASP A 22 -3.29 3.66 24.86
N ILE A 23 -3.35 4.99 24.91
CA ILE A 23 -2.17 5.87 24.96
C ILE A 23 -1.43 5.82 26.31
N SER A 24 -2.03 5.21 27.34
CA SER A 24 -1.37 4.97 28.63
C SER A 24 -0.54 3.68 28.63
N ALA A 25 -0.71 2.84 27.61
CA ALA A 25 0.00 1.59 27.42
C ALA A 25 0.99 1.69 26.25
N PRO A 26 2.06 0.87 26.23
CA PRO A 26 2.93 0.80 25.07
C PRO A 26 2.17 0.24 23.86
N LEU A 27 2.48 0.77 22.67
CA LEU A 27 1.97 0.22 21.42
C LEU A 27 2.37 -1.25 21.25
N PRO A 28 1.61 -2.03 20.46
CA PRO A 28 1.99 -3.38 20.11
C PRO A 28 3.41 -3.46 19.53
N SER A 29 4.09 -4.57 19.80
CA SER A 29 5.43 -4.80 19.27
C SER A 29 5.43 -4.84 17.73
N TYR A 30 6.60 -4.60 17.13
CA TYR A 30 6.82 -4.77 15.70
C TYR A 30 6.28 -6.12 15.18
N TRP A 31 6.56 -7.21 15.90
CA TRP A 31 6.12 -8.55 15.52
C TRP A 31 4.60 -8.70 15.56
N THR A 32 3.95 -8.07 16.52
CA THR A 32 2.49 -8.04 16.64
C THR A 32 1.88 -7.34 15.44
N PHE A 33 2.38 -6.16 15.08
CA PHE A 33 1.93 -5.44 13.88
C PHE A 33 2.18 -6.23 12.60
N ASN A 34 3.38 -6.77 12.42
CA ASN A 34 3.74 -7.54 11.23
C ASN A 34 2.86 -8.78 11.07
N ARG A 35 2.60 -9.50 12.17
CA ARG A 35 1.71 -10.66 12.14
C ARG A 35 0.28 -10.25 11.82
N PHE A 36 -0.23 -9.20 12.45
CA PHE A 36 -1.56 -8.68 12.17
C PHE A 36 -1.73 -8.33 10.70
N LEU A 37 -0.81 -7.54 10.13
CA LEU A 37 -0.88 -7.14 8.72
C LEU A 37 -0.80 -8.33 7.75
N LYS A 38 -0.02 -9.36 8.08
CA LYS A 38 0.08 -10.58 7.25
C LYS A 38 -1.14 -11.49 7.36
N GLN A 39 -1.90 -11.41 8.45
CA GLN A 39 -3.04 -12.28 8.73
C GLN A 39 -4.38 -11.58 8.49
N LEU A 40 -4.37 -10.26 8.34
CA LEU A 40 -5.57 -9.49 8.04
C LEU A 40 -6.01 -9.79 6.62
N ASP A 41 -7.23 -10.32 6.51
CA ASP A 41 -7.84 -10.60 5.23
C ASP A 41 -8.23 -9.30 4.51
N ASN A 42 -7.83 -9.19 3.25
CA ASN A 42 -8.18 -8.04 2.40
C ASN A 42 -9.70 -7.92 2.19
N ASP A 43 -10.45 -9.02 2.28
CA ASP A 43 -11.91 -9.00 2.17
C ASP A 43 -12.57 -8.19 3.28
N VAL A 44 -11.96 -8.15 4.47
CA VAL A 44 -12.43 -7.32 5.59
C VAL A 44 -12.29 -5.84 5.25
N LEU A 45 -11.10 -5.43 4.76
CA LEU A 45 -10.84 -4.03 4.38
C LEU A 45 -11.73 -3.60 3.21
N SER A 46 -11.87 -4.45 2.20
CA SER A 46 -12.74 -4.22 1.04
C SER A 46 -14.20 -4.05 1.45
N SER A 47 -14.67 -4.86 2.39
CA SER A 47 -16.03 -4.78 2.93
C SER A 47 -16.28 -3.49 3.73
N ILE A 48 -15.31 -3.07 4.55
CA ILE A 48 -15.37 -1.81 5.30
C ILE A 48 -15.44 -0.63 4.33
N MET A 49 -14.53 -0.58 3.34
CA MET A 49 -14.48 0.50 2.34
C MET A 49 -15.81 0.60 1.59
N LYS A 50 -16.32 -0.53 1.09
CA LYS A 50 -17.62 -0.58 0.39
C LYS A 50 -18.76 -0.06 1.27
N SER A 51 -18.79 -0.49 2.53
CA SER A 51 -19.83 -0.08 3.48
C SER A 51 -19.78 1.43 3.77
N GLN A 52 -18.59 2.00 3.91
CA GLN A 52 -18.39 3.43 4.12
C GLN A 52 -18.85 4.24 2.90
N VAL A 53 -18.48 3.85 1.68
CA VAL A 53 -18.90 4.55 0.45
C VAL A 53 -20.42 4.51 0.30
N LEU A 54 -21.05 3.35 0.52
CA LEU A 54 -22.51 3.22 0.46
C LEU A 54 -23.21 4.07 1.54
N TYR A 55 -22.66 4.14 2.74
CA TYR A 55 -23.20 4.98 3.81
C TYR A 55 -23.11 6.46 3.45
N LEU A 56 -21.95 6.94 3.00
CA LEU A 56 -21.74 8.35 2.65
C LEU A 56 -22.56 8.79 1.44
N SER A 57 -22.75 7.90 0.46
CA SER A 57 -23.65 8.14 -0.68
C SER A 57 -25.10 8.31 -0.22
N LYS A 58 -25.60 7.46 0.69
CA LYS A 58 -26.96 7.61 1.26
C LYS A 58 -27.15 8.91 2.04
N GLN A 59 -26.10 9.42 2.68
CA GLN A 59 -26.14 10.70 3.39
C GLN A 59 -26.02 11.92 2.46
N GLY A 60 -25.85 11.71 1.15
CA GLY A 60 -25.66 12.79 0.18
C GLY A 60 -24.32 13.51 0.29
N ILE A 61 -23.33 12.91 0.97
CA ILE A 61 -21.98 13.48 1.14
C ILE A 61 -21.12 13.17 -0.08
N VAL A 62 -21.25 11.97 -0.65
CA VAL A 62 -20.53 11.54 -1.85
C VAL A 62 -21.45 11.60 -3.06
N ASP A 63 -21.04 12.35 -4.08
CA ASP A 63 -21.68 12.36 -5.39
C ASP A 63 -21.18 11.18 -6.24
N THR A 64 -22.11 10.50 -6.90
CA THR A 64 -21.85 9.36 -7.79
C THR A 64 -22.00 9.70 -9.27
N SER A 65 -22.22 10.98 -9.61
CA SER A 65 -22.40 11.45 -10.99
C SER A 65 -21.12 11.34 -11.83
N PHE A 66 -19.96 11.46 -11.19
CA PHE A 66 -18.65 11.37 -11.83
C PHE A 66 -17.73 10.44 -11.02
N ILE A 67 -17.00 9.57 -11.72
CA ILE A 67 -16.03 8.65 -11.11
C ILE A 67 -14.66 8.93 -11.72
N GLY A 68 -13.73 9.42 -10.89
CA GLY A 68 -12.32 9.48 -11.24
C GLY A 68 -11.66 8.14 -10.97
N LEU A 69 -11.01 7.57 -11.97
CA LEU A 69 -10.17 6.38 -11.81
C LEU A 69 -8.71 6.83 -11.77
N ASP A 70 -8.03 6.53 -10.66
CA ASP A 70 -6.60 6.74 -10.50
C ASP A 70 -5.95 5.44 -10.01
N SER A 71 -4.69 5.22 -10.38
CA SER A 71 -3.91 4.07 -9.96
C SER A 71 -2.58 4.53 -9.38
N THR A 72 -2.35 4.22 -8.11
CA THR A 72 -1.06 4.48 -7.45
C THR A 72 -0.24 3.20 -7.41
N LEU A 73 1.01 3.26 -7.86
CA LEU A 73 1.94 2.14 -7.77
C LEU A 73 2.50 2.03 -6.34
N ILE A 74 2.56 0.81 -5.81
CA ILE A 74 3.22 0.51 -4.53
C ILE A 74 4.56 -0.14 -4.83
N ALA A 75 5.65 0.50 -4.41
CA ALA A 75 6.98 -0.04 -4.58
C ALA A 75 7.22 -1.18 -3.58
N ALA A 76 7.58 -2.36 -4.09
CA ALA A 76 7.96 -3.50 -3.27
C ALA A 76 9.49 -3.56 -3.10
N ASN A 77 9.94 -3.93 -1.90
CA ASN A 77 11.35 -4.14 -1.62
C ASN A 77 11.77 -5.52 -2.14
N THR A 78 12.36 -5.56 -3.34
CA THR A 78 12.77 -6.81 -3.98
C THR A 78 14.18 -6.68 -4.53
N SER A 79 14.96 -7.75 -4.57
CA SER A 79 16.32 -7.73 -5.13
C SER A 79 16.39 -7.30 -6.61
N GLN A 80 15.25 -7.33 -7.31
CA GLN A 80 15.10 -6.95 -8.70
C GLN A 80 15.08 -5.43 -8.88
N ASN A 81 14.62 -4.68 -7.88
CA ASN A 81 14.56 -3.21 -7.87
C ASN A 81 15.90 -2.52 -7.55
N ASN A 82 16.94 -3.30 -7.26
CA ASN A 82 18.24 -2.78 -6.86
C ASN A 82 19.10 -2.61 -8.14
N PRO A 83 19.51 -1.37 -8.49
CA PRO A 83 20.34 -1.12 -9.67
C PRO A 83 21.66 -1.90 -9.64
N LYS A 84 22.18 -2.17 -8.43
CA LYS A 84 23.43 -2.92 -8.20
C LYS A 84 23.24 -4.44 -8.18
N SER A 85 22.02 -4.92 -8.41
CA SER A 85 21.71 -6.35 -8.49
C SER A 85 22.20 -6.93 -9.81
N PHE A 86 23.05 -7.96 -9.72
CA PHE A 86 23.56 -8.75 -10.84
C PHE A 86 22.67 -9.95 -11.19
N LEU A 87 21.41 -9.95 -10.73
CA LEU A 87 20.45 -11.02 -11.03
C LEU A 87 20.21 -11.11 -12.54
N SER A 88 20.39 -12.32 -13.09
CA SER A 88 20.01 -12.60 -14.47
C SER A 88 18.49 -12.48 -14.61
N ASN A 89 18.02 -11.99 -15.76
CA ASN A 89 16.59 -11.90 -16.08
C ASN A 89 15.75 -11.00 -15.14
N LYS A 90 16.35 -10.04 -14.43
CA LYS A 90 15.63 -9.17 -13.49
C LYS A 90 14.55 -8.27 -14.12
N PHE A 91 14.58 -8.10 -15.44
CA PHE A 91 13.58 -7.32 -16.20
C PHE A 91 12.61 -8.21 -17.00
N LYS A 92 12.61 -9.54 -16.80
CA LYS A 92 11.64 -10.43 -17.45
C LYS A 92 10.30 -10.32 -16.72
N PRO A 93 9.22 -9.87 -17.38
CA PRO A 93 7.91 -9.68 -16.72
C PRO A 93 7.38 -10.96 -16.05
N ASP A 94 7.69 -12.13 -16.62
CA ASP A 94 7.25 -13.44 -16.12
C ASP A 94 8.01 -13.88 -14.86
N ASN A 95 9.09 -13.19 -14.48
CA ASN A 95 9.94 -13.55 -13.35
C ASN A 95 9.53 -12.78 -12.09
N GLN A 96 8.40 -13.17 -11.49
CA GLN A 96 7.87 -12.53 -10.29
C GLN A 96 8.78 -12.70 -9.07
N PRO A 97 8.88 -11.69 -8.19
CA PRO A 97 9.62 -11.80 -6.94
C PRO A 97 9.09 -12.95 -6.05
N LYS A 98 9.98 -13.80 -5.52
CA LYS A 98 9.57 -14.90 -4.62
C LYS A 98 8.93 -14.42 -3.31
N ALA A 99 9.30 -13.22 -2.86
CA ALA A 99 8.79 -12.65 -1.61
C ALA A 99 7.36 -12.11 -1.75
N ASP A 100 6.93 -11.82 -2.98
CA ASP A 100 5.62 -11.25 -3.29
C ASP A 100 5.25 -11.61 -4.73
N THR A 101 4.36 -12.59 -4.89
CA THR A 101 3.92 -13.10 -6.20
C THR A 101 2.93 -12.17 -6.90
N ASP A 102 2.30 -11.27 -6.17
CA ASP A 102 1.36 -10.30 -6.75
C ASP A 102 2.13 -9.10 -7.34
N CYS A 103 3.36 -8.87 -6.88
CA CYS A 103 4.26 -7.91 -7.47
C CYS A 103 4.63 -8.26 -8.92
N LYS A 104 4.42 -7.28 -9.81
CA LYS A 104 4.87 -7.33 -11.20
C LYS A 104 6.11 -6.45 -11.36
N LEU A 105 7.03 -6.90 -12.20
CA LEU A 105 8.15 -6.08 -12.66
C LEU A 105 7.59 -5.02 -13.60
N GLY A 106 7.42 -3.81 -13.07
CA GLY A 106 6.85 -2.67 -13.77
C GLY A 106 7.90 -1.60 -14.02
N VAL A 107 7.66 -0.81 -15.06
CA VAL A 107 8.45 0.37 -15.37
C VAL A 107 7.63 1.59 -14.98
N HIS A 108 8.17 2.50 -14.17
CA HIS A 108 7.45 3.72 -13.85
C HIS A 108 7.52 4.63 -15.07
N THR A 109 6.36 5.03 -15.58
CA THR A 109 6.28 6.02 -16.65
C THR A 109 6.02 7.37 -16.00
N ALA A 110 6.90 8.34 -16.17
CA ALA A 110 6.76 9.67 -15.56
C ALA A 110 5.61 10.51 -16.18
N SER A 111 4.94 9.97 -17.20
CA SER A 111 3.86 10.63 -17.93
C SER A 111 2.65 9.72 -18.02
N ASN A 112 1.48 10.29 -17.69
CA ASN A 112 0.19 9.67 -17.93
C ASN A 112 -0.26 9.80 -19.40
N GLN A 113 0.53 10.48 -20.25
CA GLN A 113 0.23 10.60 -21.67
C GLN A 113 0.51 9.28 -22.38
N THR A 114 -0.50 8.74 -23.05
CA THR A 114 -0.43 7.50 -23.83
C THR A 114 0.67 7.49 -24.90
N ASN A 115 1.08 8.68 -25.36
CA ASN A 115 2.05 8.87 -26.44
C ASN A 115 3.48 9.11 -25.97
N GLU A 116 3.73 9.30 -24.67
CA GLU A 116 5.08 9.51 -24.12
C GLU A 116 5.47 8.38 -23.17
N LYS A 117 6.03 7.30 -23.72
CA LYS A 117 6.60 6.21 -22.92
C LYS A 117 8.05 6.53 -22.54
N LYS A 118 8.26 7.54 -21.70
CA LYS A 118 9.52 7.67 -20.95
C LYS A 118 9.40 6.79 -19.71
N TYR A 119 10.07 5.65 -19.74
CA TYR A 119 9.98 4.65 -18.70
C TYR A 119 11.34 4.53 -18.00
N GLU A 120 11.36 4.48 -16.67
CA GLU A 120 12.55 4.17 -15.87
C GLU A 120 12.43 2.76 -15.29
N PHE A 121 13.40 1.91 -15.63
CA PHE A 121 13.55 0.61 -15.00
C PHE A 121 14.18 0.79 -13.62
N TYR A 122 13.50 0.28 -12.58
CA TYR A 122 14.07 0.11 -11.24
C TYR A 122 14.54 -1.33 -11.06
#